data_AF-A0A516V4P8-F1
#
_entry.id   AF-A0A516V4P8-F1
#
_cell.length_a   1.000
_cell.length_b   1.000
_cell.length_c   1.000
_cell.angle_alpha   90.00
_cell.angle_beta   90.00
_cell.angle_gamma   90.00
#
_symmetry.space_group_name_H-M   'P 1'
#
loop_
_entity.id
_entity.type
_entity.pdbx_description
1 polymer ?
#
loop_
_entity_poly.entity_id
_entity_poly.type
_entity_poly.pdbx_seq_one_letter_code
_entity_poly.pdbx_strand_id
1 'polypeptide(L)'
;MNFLYAPSEYLRPWKLFSLAAGVCLLIAGSIYTPAPDWDIPISLIMAACTYLTAPCSLRAVLDRKWRQLPMAIFATWFSVDGCYALYWHFKDPVALDLMRSANAPASLSLYVVCGSIWLYRGTLRELFGYIKSLRFSRRA
;
A
#
# COMPACT_ATOMS: atom_id res chain seq x y z
N MET A 1 4.64 -12.11 18.53
CA MET A 1 3.64 -11.12 18.06
C MET A 1 3.70 -11.10 16.54
N ASN A 2 2.62 -11.42 15.85
CA ASN A 2 2.62 -11.43 14.39
C ASN A 2 2.36 -10.00 13.88
N PHE A 3 3.29 -9.46 13.09
CA PHE A 3 3.16 -8.14 12.47
C PHE A 3 2.24 -8.20 11.24
N LEU A 4 2.44 -9.21 10.39
CA LEU A 4 1.65 -9.47 9.19
C LEU A 4 0.30 -10.12 9.54
N TYR A 5 -0.66 -10.01 8.61
CA TYR A 5 -1.93 -10.70 8.75
C TYR A 5 -1.84 -12.17 8.40
N ALA A 6 -2.86 -12.94 8.79
CA ALA A 6 -3.04 -14.29 8.28
C ALA A 6 -3.31 -14.25 6.76
N PRO A 7 -2.89 -15.28 6.00
CA PRO A 7 -3.12 -15.35 4.55
C PRO A 7 -4.58 -15.13 4.14
N SER A 8 -5.53 -15.64 4.92
CA SER A 8 -6.97 -15.45 4.70
C SER A 8 -7.40 -13.99 4.62
N GLU A 9 -6.68 -13.09 5.30
CA GLU A 9 -6.96 -11.66 5.27
C GLU A 9 -6.51 -11.01 3.96
N TYR A 10 -5.36 -11.44 3.42
CA TYR A 10 -4.83 -10.96 2.14
C TYR A 10 -5.57 -11.56 0.94
N LEU A 11 -6.27 -12.68 1.12
CA LEU A 11 -7.04 -13.33 0.05
C LEU A 11 -8.49 -12.86 -0.04
N ARG A 12 -8.88 -11.82 0.73
CA ARG A 12 -10.23 -11.24 0.62
C ARG A 12 -10.46 -10.73 -0.80
N PRO A 13 -11.56 -11.13 -1.48
CA PRO A 13 -11.77 -10.81 -2.89
C PRO A 13 -11.70 -9.31 -3.20
N TRP A 14 -12.23 -8.46 -2.31
CA TRP A 14 -12.23 -7.00 -2.51
C TRP A 14 -10.84 -6.37 -2.33
N LYS A 15 -9.97 -6.96 -1.51
CA LYS A 15 -8.58 -6.49 -1.35
C LYS A 15 -7.75 -6.86 -2.58
N LEU A 16 -7.93 -8.08 -3.08
CA LEU A 16 -7.31 -8.50 -4.34
C LEU A 16 -7.80 -7.67 -5.52
N PHE A 17 -9.10 -7.37 -5.58
CA PHE A 17 -9.67 -6.52 -6.62
C PHE A 17 -9.10 -5.09 -6.58
N SER A 18 -9.05 -4.47 -5.39
CA SER A 18 -8.47 -3.12 -5.24
C SER A 18 -6.96 -3.09 -5.50
N LEU A 19 -6.22 -4.14 -5.12
CA LEU A 19 -4.82 -4.31 -5.50
C LEU A 19 -4.67 -4.40 -7.03
N ALA A 20 -5.45 -5.26 -7.68
CA ALA A 20 -5.40 -5.43 -9.14
C ALA A 20 -5.74 -4.12 -9.86
N ALA A 21 -6.76 -3.40 -9.42
CA ALA A 21 -7.11 -2.08 -9.96
C ALA A 21 -5.95 -1.09 -9.79
N GLY A 22 -5.32 -1.03 -8.62
CA GLY A 22 -4.15 -0.19 -8.38
C GLY A 22 -2.96 -0.54 -9.27
N VAL A 23 -2.65 -1.83 -9.42
CA VAL A 23 -1.58 -2.30 -10.33
C VAL A 23 -1.88 -1.94 -11.78
N CYS A 24 -3.12 -2.12 -12.25
CA CYS A 24 -3.51 -1.71 -13.60
C CYS A 24 -3.31 -0.20 -13.81
N LEU A 25 -3.64 0.63 -12.81
CA LEU A 25 -3.40 2.07 -12.86
C LEU A 25 -1.91 2.40 -12.91
N LEU A 26 -1.07 1.71 -12.12
CA LEU A 26 0.38 1.91 -12.15
C LEU A 26 0.99 1.54 -13.50
N ILE A 27 0.55 0.41 -14.08
CA ILE A 27 1.01 -0.02 -15.41
C ILE A 27 0.56 0.98 -16.47
N ALA A 28 -0.71 1.38 -16.47
CA ALA A 28 -1.21 2.40 -17.40
C ALA A 28 -0.44 3.72 -17.24
N GLY A 29 -0.17 4.16 -16.01
CA GLY A 29 0.64 5.33 -15.71
C GLY A 29 2.06 5.24 -16.31
N SER A 30 2.74 4.10 -16.14
CA SER A 30 4.08 3.92 -16.73
C SER A 30 4.09 4.00 -18.28
N ILE A 31 2.97 3.70 -18.93
CA ILE A 31 2.84 3.74 -20.40
C ILE A 31 2.47 5.16 -20.88
N TYR A 32 1.50 5.81 -20.23
CA TYR A 32 0.97 7.10 -20.68
C TYR A 32 1.75 8.31 -20.14
N THR A 33 2.42 8.16 -19.00
CA THR A 33 3.25 9.20 -18.37
C THR A 33 4.64 8.63 -18.07
N PRO A 34 5.45 8.34 -19.10
CA PRO A 34 6.75 7.71 -18.92
C PRO A 34 7.66 8.60 -18.07
N ALA A 35 8.30 7.99 -17.08
CA ALA A 35 9.31 8.62 -16.25
C ALA A 35 10.58 7.75 -16.23
N PRO A 36 11.77 8.33 -16.00
CA PRO A 36 13.04 7.60 -16.03
C PRO A 36 13.10 6.43 -15.03
N ASP A 37 12.37 6.53 -13.93
CA ASP A 37 12.37 5.59 -12.80
C ASP A 37 11.05 4.82 -12.63
N TRP A 38 10.11 4.95 -13.55
CA TRP A 38 8.79 4.34 -13.45
C TRP A 38 8.56 3.30 -14.54
N ASP A 39 8.78 2.05 -14.18
CA ASP A 39 8.49 0.90 -15.03
C ASP A 39 7.51 -0.11 -14.38
N ILE A 40 7.13 -1.11 -15.19
CA ILE A 40 6.20 -2.17 -14.77
C ILE A 40 6.82 -3.03 -13.65
N PRO A 41 8.05 -3.56 -13.75
CA PRO A 41 8.65 -4.34 -12.67
C PRO A 41 8.67 -3.62 -11.32
N ILE A 42 9.11 -2.36 -11.24
CA ILE A 42 9.16 -1.64 -9.97
C ILE A 42 7.75 -1.40 -9.41
N SER A 43 6.79 -1.10 -10.28
CA SER A 43 5.37 -0.98 -9.89
C SER A 43 4.86 -2.24 -9.21
N LEU A 44 5.19 -3.43 -9.73
CA LEU A 44 4.78 -4.71 -9.16
C LEU A 44 5.48 -4.98 -7.81
N ILE A 45 6.78 -4.70 -7.71
CA ILE A 45 7.56 -4.89 -6.48
C ILE A 45 6.99 -3.99 -5.36
N MET A 46 6.85 -2.70 -5.63
CA MET A 46 6.36 -1.73 -4.64
C MET A 46 4.89 -1.99 -4.27
N ALA A 47 4.05 -2.37 -5.23
CA ALA A 47 2.66 -2.75 -4.96
C ALA A 47 2.58 -3.98 -4.06
N ALA A 48 3.41 -5.01 -4.29
CA ALA A 48 3.45 -6.20 -3.46
C ALA A 48 3.92 -5.89 -2.03
N CYS A 49 5.00 -5.11 -1.87
CA CYS A 49 5.46 -4.65 -0.57
C CYS A 49 4.35 -3.87 0.15
N THR A 50 3.77 -2.87 -0.50
CA THR A 50 2.68 -2.04 0.01
C THR A 50 1.47 -2.87 0.43
N TYR A 51 1.06 -3.86 -0.37
CA TYR A 51 -0.07 -4.74 -0.05
C TYR A 51 0.13 -5.54 1.24
N LEU A 52 1.34 -6.04 1.44
CA LEU A 52 1.67 -6.86 2.60
C LEU A 52 1.79 -6.03 3.88
N THR A 53 2.36 -4.82 3.78
CA THR A 53 2.86 -4.08 4.95
C THR A 53 2.02 -2.86 5.31
N ALA A 54 1.41 -2.16 4.35
CA ALA A 54 0.70 -0.89 4.59
C ALA A 54 -0.37 -0.96 5.68
N PRO A 55 -1.35 -1.90 5.63
CA PRO A 55 -2.38 -1.95 6.65
C PRO A 55 -1.80 -2.41 8.01
N CYS A 56 -0.71 -3.18 8.02
CA CYS A 56 -0.02 -3.61 9.24
C CYS A 56 0.71 -2.44 9.90
N SER A 57 1.49 -1.68 9.15
CA SER A 57 2.19 -0.49 9.63
C SER A 57 1.22 0.55 10.17
N LEU A 58 0.16 0.85 9.43
CA LEU A 58 -0.84 1.84 9.85
C LEU A 58 -1.57 1.39 11.12
N ARG A 59 -1.92 0.10 11.22
CA ARG A 59 -2.50 -0.46 12.45
C ARG A 59 -1.55 -0.36 13.64
N ALA A 60 -0.26 -0.61 13.46
CA ALA A 60 0.69 -0.53 14.57
C ALA A 60 0.70 0.87 15.20
N VAL A 61 0.55 1.91 14.38
CA VAL A 61 0.42 3.30 14.84
C VAL A 61 -0.95 3.55 15.48
N LEU A 62 -2.05 3.22 14.77
CA LEU A 62 -3.41 3.50 15.24
C LEU A 62 -3.77 2.77 16.54
N ASP A 63 -3.41 1.50 16.65
CA ASP A 63 -3.63 0.68 17.84
C ASP A 63 -2.56 0.91 18.92
N ARG A 64 -1.62 1.84 18.72
CA ARG A 64 -0.51 2.16 19.64
C ARG A 64 0.32 0.92 20.03
N LYS A 65 0.57 0.03 19.09
CA LYS A 65 1.39 -1.18 19.29
C LYS A 65 2.87 -0.84 19.23
N TRP A 66 3.37 -0.13 20.24
CA TRP A 66 4.75 0.38 20.28
C TRP A 66 5.82 -0.68 20.08
N ARG A 67 5.59 -1.91 20.54
CA ARG A 67 6.49 -3.05 20.31
C ARG A 67 6.64 -3.44 18.84
N GLN A 68 5.66 -3.10 18.00
CA GLN A 68 5.68 -3.35 16.56
C GLN A 68 6.13 -2.11 15.76
N LEU A 69 6.27 -0.95 16.41
CA LEU A 69 6.62 0.29 15.73
C LEU A 69 7.95 0.22 14.97
N PRO A 70 9.04 -0.39 15.49
CA PRO A 70 10.29 -0.53 14.72
C PRO A 70 10.09 -1.30 13.41
N MET A 71 9.33 -2.40 13.46
CA MET A 71 8.98 -3.17 12.25
C MET A 71 8.08 -2.37 11.31
N ALA A 72 7.13 -1.61 11.84
CA ALA A 72 6.24 -0.76 11.04
C ALA A 72 7.02 0.34 10.31
N ILE A 73 7.95 1.01 10.98
CA ILE A 73 8.83 2.04 10.40
C ILE A 73 9.70 1.43 9.30
N PHE A 74 10.37 0.31 9.59
CA PHE A 74 11.19 -0.38 8.60
C PHE A 74 10.37 -0.82 7.39
N ALA A 75 9.21 -1.42 7.61
CA ALA A 75 8.35 -1.88 6.53
C ALA A 75 7.82 -0.73 5.67
N THR A 76 7.45 0.40 6.30
CA THR A 76 7.05 1.62 5.57
C THR A 76 8.21 2.16 4.73
N TRP A 77 9.39 2.37 5.34
CA TRP A 77 10.57 2.84 4.61
C TRP A 77 10.94 1.92 3.45
N PHE A 78 10.97 0.60 3.69
CA PHE A 78 11.34 -0.36 2.67
C PHE A 78 10.34 -0.40 1.52
N SER A 79 9.03 -0.34 1.81
CA SER A 79 7.98 -0.39 0.78
C SER A 79 7.91 0.90 -0.05
N VAL A 80 8.25 2.05 0.56
CA VAL A 80 8.15 3.37 -0.08
C VAL A 80 9.42 3.76 -0.83
N ASP A 81 10.60 3.43 -0.29
CA ASP A 81 11.89 3.90 -0.80
C ASP A 81 12.94 2.79 -0.88
N GLY A 82 13.02 1.89 0.11
CA GLY A 82 14.10 0.89 0.17
C GLY A 82 14.12 -0.08 -1.02
N CYS A 83 12.98 -0.68 -1.39
CA CYS A 83 12.90 -1.60 -2.52
C CYS A 83 13.08 -0.88 -3.87
N TYR A 84 12.60 0.36 -3.97
CA TYR A 84 12.82 1.24 -5.11
C TYR A 84 14.31 1.57 -5.30
N ALA A 85 14.98 2.01 -4.23
CA ALA A 85 16.39 2.34 -4.25
C ALA A 85 17.25 1.12 -4.59
N LEU A 86 16.92 -0.05 -4.03
CA LEU A 86 17.62 -1.29 -4.33
C LEU A 86 17.47 -1.69 -5.81
N TYR A 87 16.25 -1.63 -6.34
CA TYR A 87 15.98 -1.96 -7.75
C TYR A 87 16.75 -1.05 -8.71
N TRP A 88 16.62 0.27 -8.52
CA TRP A 88 17.25 1.24 -9.41
C TRP A 88 18.76 1.35 -9.22
N HIS A 89 19.28 1.04 -8.03
CA HIS A 89 20.74 0.95 -7.82
C HIS A 89 21.39 -0.07 -8.78
N PHE A 90 20.72 -1.19 -9.07
CA PHE A 90 21.25 -2.18 -10.00
C PHE A 90 20.83 -1.93 -11.46
N LYS A 91 19.70 -1.25 -11.68
CA LYS A 91 19.17 -1.03 -13.01
C LYS A 91 19.73 0.21 -13.69
N ASP A 92 19.67 1.35 -13.03
CA ASP A 92 20.15 2.65 -13.51
C ASP A 92 20.35 3.60 -12.32
N PRO A 93 21.59 3.71 -11.79
CA PRO A 93 21.91 4.62 -10.69
C PRO A 93 21.66 6.10 -11.00
N VAL A 94 21.68 6.52 -12.27
CA VAL A 94 21.45 7.90 -12.66
C VAL A 94 19.96 8.23 -12.52
N ALA A 95 19.08 7.35 -12.99
CA ALA A 95 17.64 7.48 -12.76
C ALA A 95 17.30 7.51 -11.26
N LEU A 96 17.97 6.68 -10.46
CA LEU A 96 17.82 6.68 -9.01
C LEU A 96 18.11 8.05 -8.39
N ASP A 97 19.28 8.63 -8.71
CA ASP A 97 19.73 9.90 -8.11
C ASP A 97 18.78 11.05 -8.48
N LEU A 98 18.29 11.07 -9.71
CA LEU A 98 17.36 12.10 -10.20
C LEU A 98 15.97 12.03 -9.57
N MET A 99 15.44 10.82 -9.38
CA MET A 99 14.01 10.63 -9.11
C MET A 99 13.66 10.19 -7.69
N ARG A 100 14.62 9.68 -6.90
CA ARG A 100 14.35 9.13 -5.56
C ARG A 100 13.62 10.10 -4.64
N SER A 101 14.02 11.38 -4.66
CA SER A 101 13.42 12.43 -3.84
C SER A 101 11.96 12.70 -4.20
N ALA A 102 11.57 12.48 -5.46
CA ALA A 102 10.20 12.59 -5.95
C ALA A 102 9.38 11.31 -5.70
N ASN A 103 9.99 10.13 -5.87
CA ASN A 103 9.34 8.85 -5.61
C ASN A 103 8.90 8.71 -4.14
N ALA A 104 9.77 9.04 -3.18
CA ALA A 104 9.49 8.84 -1.76
C ALA A 104 8.16 9.46 -1.26
N PRO A 105 7.85 10.76 -1.50
CA PRO A 105 6.58 11.35 -1.08
C PRO A 105 5.37 10.81 -1.86
N ALA A 106 5.52 10.51 -3.16
CA ALA A 106 4.45 9.92 -3.96
C ALA A 106 4.08 8.53 -3.44
N SER A 107 5.09 7.68 -3.24
CA SER A 107 4.95 6.32 -2.73
C SER A 107 4.46 6.29 -1.28
N LEU A 108 4.89 7.22 -0.43
CA LEU A 108 4.35 7.35 0.93
C LEU A 108 2.86 7.68 0.93
N SER A 109 2.44 8.59 0.05
CA SER A 109 1.03 8.98 -0.07
C SER A 109 0.17 7.78 -0.51
N LEU A 110 0.64 7.03 -1.51
CA LEU A 110 -0.02 5.79 -1.93
C LEU A 110 -0.03 4.74 -0.81
N TYR A 111 1.07 4.58 -0.08
CA TYR A 111 1.16 3.64 1.04
C TYR A 111 0.12 3.93 2.12
N VAL A 112 -0.09 5.20 2.49
CA VAL A 112 -1.10 5.60 3.48
C VAL A 112 -2.52 5.39 2.95
N VAL A 113 -2.78 5.76 1.69
CA VAL A 113 -4.11 5.57 1.06
C VAL A 113 -4.46 4.09 0.97
N CYS A 114 -3.57 3.28 0.41
CA CYS A 114 -3.73 1.84 0.30
C CYS A 114 -3.86 1.17 1.68
N GLY A 115 -3.01 1.57 2.63
CA GLY A 115 -3.09 1.13 4.02
C GLY A 115 -4.47 1.42 4.62
N SER A 116 -5.01 2.61 4.40
CA SER A 116 -6.34 3.01 4.89
C SER A 116 -7.47 2.18 4.27
N ILE A 117 -7.40 1.92 2.97
CA ILE A 117 -8.36 1.05 2.27
C ILE A 117 -8.31 -0.37 2.85
N TRP A 118 -7.12 -0.92 3.04
CA TRP A 118 -6.93 -2.30 3.47
C TRP A 118 -6.93 -2.49 4.99
N LEU A 119 -7.06 -1.42 5.78
CA LEU A 119 -7.27 -1.50 7.23
C LEU A 119 -8.58 -2.21 7.56
N TYR A 120 -9.61 -2.00 6.74
CA TYR A 120 -10.88 -2.70 6.90
C TYR A 120 -10.68 -4.20 6.75
N ARG A 121 -11.20 -4.97 7.71
CA ARG A 121 -11.08 -6.44 7.76
C ARG A 121 -12.42 -7.14 7.59
N GLY A 122 -13.49 -6.43 7.30
CA GLY A 122 -14.80 -7.03 7.09
C GLY A 122 -15.02 -7.48 5.63
N THR A 123 -16.18 -8.05 5.38
CA THR A 123 -16.67 -8.30 4.02
C THR A 123 -17.35 -7.06 3.45
N LEU A 124 -17.43 -6.94 2.12
CA LEU A 124 -18.21 -5.83 1.51
C LEU A 124 -19.68 -5.88 1.95
N ARG A 125 -20.24 -7.08 2.16
CA ARG A 125 -21.61 -7.26 2.66
C ARG A 125 -21.79 -6.62 4.04
N GLU A 126 -20.85 -6.85 4.96
CA GLU A 126 -20.85 -6.21 6.28
C GLU A 126 -20.77 -4.69 6.14
N LEU A 127 -19.86 -4.18 5.31
CA LEU A 127 -19.69 -2.75 5.08
C LEU A 127 -21.00 -2.11 4.57
N PHE A 128 -21.64 -2.71 3.57
CA PHE A 128 -22.93 -2.24 3.08
C PHE A 128 -24.04 -2.29 4.14
N GLY A 129 -24.04 -3.32 4.99
CA GLY A 129 -24.95 -3.43 6.13
C GLY A 129 -24.78 -2.27 7.11
N TYR A 130 -23.54 -1.96 7.52
CA TYR A 130 -23.23 -0.83 8.40
C TYR A 130 -23.62 0.53 7.79
N ILE A 131 -23.35 0.74 6.50
CA ILE A 131 -23.73 1.99 5.83
C ILE A 131 -25.26 2.14 5.82
N LYS A 132 -26.00 1.05 5.59
CA LYS A 132 -27.46 1.07 5.60
C LYS A 132 -28.02 1.35 6.99
N SER A 133 -27.45 0.79 8.05
CA SER A 133 -27.90 1.04 9.43
C SER A 133 -27.64 2.47 9.89
N LEU A 134 -26.48 3.05 9.53
CA LEU A 134 -26.17 4.46 9.81
C LEU A 134 -27.15 5.44 9.15
N ARG A 135 -27.61 5.13 7.93
CA ARG A 135 -28.63 5.94 7.24
C ARG A 135 -30.00 5.89 7.92
N PHE A 136 -30.35 4.78 8.56
CA PHE A 136 -31.60 4.63 9.30
C PHE A 136 -31.56 5.38 10.63
N SER A 137 -30.45 5.31 11.36
CA SER A 137 -30.28 5.99 12.65
C SER A 137 -30.24 7.53 12.57
N ARG A 138 -29.99 8.11 11.38
CA ARG A 138 -30.02 9.56 11.16
C ARG A 138 -31.39 10.10 10.72
N ARG A 139 -32.37 9.22 10.50
CA ARG A 139 -33.74 9.57 10.08
C ARG A 139 -34.79 9.35 11.18
N ALA A 140 -34.38 8.81 12.33
CA ALA A 140 -35.16 8.70 13.56
C ALA A 140 -34.72 9.80 14.53
#